data_AF-A0A7Y0ED05-F1
#
_entry.id   AF-A0A7Y0ED05-F1
#
_cell.length_a   1.000
_cell.length_b   1.000
_cell.length_c   1.000
_cell.angle_alpha   90.00
_cell.angle_beta   90.00
_cell.angle_gamma   90.00
#
_symmetry.space_group_name_H-M   'P 1'
#
loop_
_entity.id
_entity.type
_entity.pdbx_description
1 polymer ?
#
loop_
_entity_poly.entity_id
_entity_poly.type
_entity_poly.pdbx_seq_one_letter_code
_entity_poly.pdbx_strand_id
1 'polypeptide(L)'
;MDELSYLKLIPMLFILLVVTIPTVIYVFVKKVRIFKRVLFIYFFVSMLIIFIFAFFYMTVVLVDIQNFKHQYPNLLSALDITKEKKQEIFNGFLHIKGINVSDYKGSFILFFLDLLYFSSMTFFTVGYGDITVVGIVRIVSILEGFLGVAMTGIIISMVLSNSIEMSKKEDRLRMFIFRGYDILYFEKTSFNKGLGLSLLEVFSEKLSTKMFKKYNKDLYHVHLIDSNGKVAMIHYINLNDEARETFEKFEITWDFIDYRNKNIEYYYKFAQCLMYKLRKKIDVGLEVELYKFIKTDKKINLFEFKEFLIKLKKSLINKRIDDIRLNNDIIDLTTKCIYGIDKINENI
;
A
#
# COMPACT_ATOMS: atom_id res chain seq x y z
N MET A 1 46.59 -11.82 -3.81
CA MET A 1 45.59 -12.70 -4.45
C MET A 1 45.52 -12.31 -5.91
N ASP A 2 45.55 -13.25 -6.85
CA ASP A 2 45.50 -12.93 -8.27
C ASP A 2 44.13 -12.34 -8.65
N GLU A 3 44.11 -11.30 -9.49
CA GLU A 3 42.90 -10.66 -10.06
C GLU A 3 41.89 -11.71 -10.59
N LEU A 4 42.40 -12.80 -11.15
CA LEU A 4 41.60 -13.93 -11.65
C LEU A 4 40.73 -14.59 -10.57
N SER A 5 41.14 -14.52 -9.31
CA SER A 5 40.43 -15.11 -8.18
C SER A 5 39.19 -14.30 -7.80
N TYR A 6 39.24 -12.98 -7.93
CA TYR A 6 38.10 -12.10 -7.69
C TYR A 6 37.03 -12.24 -8.78
N LEU A 7 37.46 -12.42 -10.03
CA LEU A 7 36.55 -12.68 -11.16
C LEU A 7 35.70 -13.95 -10.95
N LYS A 8 36.23 -14.96 -10.25
CA LYS A 8 35.49 -16.18 -9.90
C LYS A 8 34.42 -15.96 -8.82
N LEU A 9 34.52 -14.87 -8.03
CA LEU A 9 33.52 -14.53 -7.01
C LEU A 9 32.34 -13.74 -7.58
N ILE A 10 32.50 -13.09 -8.74
CA ILE A 10 31.44 -12.29 -9.38
C ILE A 10 30.14 -13.10 -9.59
N PRO A 11 30.16 -14.34 -10.13
CA PRO A 11 28.93 -15.12 -10.27
C PRO A 11 28.27 -15.47 -8.94
N MET A 12 29.08 -15.72 -7.90
CA MET A 12 28.58 -16.06 -6.56
C MET A 12 27.91 -14.86 -5.89
N LEU A 13 28.54 -13.67 -5.99
CA LEU A 13 27.95 -12.41 -5.55
C LEU A 13 26.67 -12.07 -6.33
N PHE A 14 26.65 -12.33 -7.64
CA PHE A 14 25.48 -12.12 -8.46
C PHE A 14 24.33 -13.05 -8.05
N ILE A 15 24.59 -14.34 -7.81
CA ILE A 15 23.58 -15.28 -7.29
C ILE A 15 23.08 -14.82 -5.92
N LEU A 16 23.98 -14.43 -5.01
CA LEU A 16 23.61 -13.92 -3.69
C LEU A 16 22.69 -12.70 -3.83
N LEU A 17 23.02 -11.75 -4.71
CA LEU A 17 22.23 -10.55 -4.96
C LEU A 17 20.86 -10.87 -5.60
N VAL A 18 20.83 -11.79 -6.56
CA VAL A 18 19.59 -12.26 -7.24
C VAL A 18 18.69 -13.06 -6.30
N VAL A 19 19.22 -13.71 -5.25
CA VAL A 19 18.40 -14.43 -4.27
C VAL A 19 17.97 -13.52 -3.12
N THR A 20 18.90 -12.74 -2.56
CA THR A 20 18.64 -11.89 -1.39
C THR A 20 17.70 -10.74 -1.71
N ILE A 21 17.85 -10.07 -2.86
CA ILE A 21 17.00 -8.94 -3.22
C ILE A 21 15.53 -9.35 -3.35
N PRO A 22 15.15 -10.39 -4.13
CA PRO A 22 13.76 -10.83 -4.22
C PRO A 22 13.22 -11.35 -2.90
N THR A 23 14.05 -11.94 -2.04
CA THR A 23 13.62 -12.46 -0.74
C THR A 23 13.33 -11.32 0.24
N VAL A 24 14.25 -10.34 0.35
CA VAL A 24 14.04 -9.13 1.14
C VAL A 24 12.84 -8.35 0.61
N ILE A 25 12.77 -8.19 -0.73
CA ILE A 25 11.61 -7.62 -1.40
C ILE A 25 10.36 -8.40 -1.00
N TYR A 26 10.27 -9.73 -1.20
CA TYR A 26 9.11 -10.56 -0.87
C TYR A 26 8.64 -10.40 0.58
N VAL A 27 9.57 -10.42 1.54
CA VAL A 27 9.30 -10.24 2.97
C VAL A 27 8.71 -8.85 3.25
N PHE A 28 9.27 -7.78 2.67
CA PHE A 28 8.72 -6.43 2.79
C PHE A 28 7.43 -6.21 1.94
N VAL A 29 7.27 -6.99 0.87
CA VAL A 29 6.23 -6.86 -0.17
C VAL A 29 4.90 -7.48 0.26
N LYS A 30 4.90 -8.44 1.19
CA LYS A 30 3.68 -9.18 1.51
C LYS A 30 2.59 -8.35 2.20
N LYS A 31 2.91 -7.20 2.82
CA LYS A 31 1.94 -6.47 3.67
C LYS A 31 1.40 -5.12 3.18
N VAL A 32 2.09 -4.35 2.34
CA VAL A 32 1.55 -3.02 1.93
C VAL A 32 1.94 -2.64 0.50
N ARG A 33 0.98 -2.63 -0.44
CA ARG A 33 1.19 -2.30 -1.87
C ARG A 33 1.72 -0.87 -2.09
N ILE A 34 1.39 0.08 -1.20
CA ILE A 34 1.87 1.47 -1.24
C ILE A 34 3.36 1.56 -0.87
N PHE A 35 3.78 0.79 0.14
CA PHE A 35 5.16 0.74 0.61
C PHE A 35 6.13 0.31 -0.50
N LYS A 36 5.72 -0.64 -1.35
CA LYS A 36 6.52 -1.11 -2.50
C LYS A 36 6.93 0.01 -3.44
N ARG A 37 6.00 0.91 -3.79
CA ARG A 37 6.27 1.97 -4.77
C ARG A 37 7.22 3.01 -4.20
N VAL A 38 7.03 3.41 -2.95
CA VAL A 38 7.88 4.42 -2.29
C VAL A 38 9.30 3.88 -2.13
N LEU A 39 9.45 2.65 -1.61
CA LEU A 39 10.76 2.03 -1.43
C LEU A 39 11.48 1.80 -2.76
N PHE A 40 10.76 1.37 -3.80
CA PHE A 40 11.33 1.18 -5.13
C PHE A 40 11.82 2.49 -5.74
N ILE A 41 11.01 3.56 -5.66
CA ILE A 41 11.41 4.89 -6.12
C ILE A 41 12.65 5.37 -5.36
N TYR A 42 12.67 5.20 -4.03
CA TYR A 42 13.83 5.54 -3.22
C TYR A 42 15.10 4.82 -3.67
N PHE A 43 15.02 3.51 -3.86
CA PHE A 43 16.15 2.70 -4.27
C PHE A 43 16.74 3.21 -5.59
N PHE A 44 15.90 3.44 -6.60
CA PHE A 44 16.34 3.95 -7.90
C PHE A 44 16.93 5.36 -7.82
N VAL A 45 16.29 6.26 -7.06
CA VAL A 45 16.78 7.63 -6.89
C VAL A 45 18.12 7.63 -6.14
N SER A 46 18.27 6.81 -5.10
CA SER A 46 19.53 6.69 -4.35
C SER A 46 20.65 6.15 -5.23
N MET A 47 20.40 5.08 -5.99
CA MET A 47 21.39 4.53 -6.92
C MET A 47 21.80 5.55 -7.99
N LEU A 48 20.87 6.35 -8.49
CA LEU A 48 21.16 7.42 -9.44
C LEU A 48 22.04 8.52 -8.81
N ILE A 49 21.73 8.95 -7.58
CA ILE A 49 22.52 9.95 -6.86
C ILE A 49 23.94 9.45 -6.59
N ILE A 50 24.06 8.22 -6.08
CA ILE A 50 25.36 7.56 -5.85
C ILE A 50 26.19 7.51 -7.14
N PHE A 51 25.57 7.14 -8.26
CA PHE A 51 26.24 7.11 -9.55
C PHE A 51 26.73 8.49 -10.01
N ILE A 52 25.91 9.54 -9.80
CA ILE A 52 26.28 10.93 -10.11
C ILE A 52 27.49 11.38 -9.28
N PHE A 53 27.50 11.11 -7.97
CA PHE A 53 28.64 11.44 -7.11
C PHE A 53 29.90 10.66 -7.49
N ALA A 54 29.78 9.38 -7.84
CA ALA A 54 30.92 8.60 -8.34
C ALA A 54 31.54 9.21 -9.60
N PHE A 55 30.72 9.71 -10.53
CA PHE A 55 31.19 10.41 -11.72
C PHE A 55 31.84 11.76 -11.38
N PHE A 56 31.32 12.47 -10.37
CA PHE A 56 31.93 13.68 -9.87
C PHE A 56 33.32 13.40 -9.28
N TYR A 57 33.48 12.39 -8.42
CA TYR A 57 34.78 11.99 -7.87
C TYR A 57 35.76 11.56 -8.97
N MET A 58 35.28 10.86 -10.00
CA MET A 58 36.09 10.51 -11.17
C MET A 58 36.64 11.77 -11.84
N THR A 59 35.79 12.79 -12.01
CA THR A 59 36.18 14.07 -12.62
C THR A 59 37.24 14.77 -11.78
N VAL A 60 37.09 14.79 -10.45
CA VAL A 60 38.09 15.35 -9.52
C VAL A 60 39.44 14.66 -9.69
N VAL A 61 39.48 13.32 -9.75
CA VAL A 61 40.74 12.58 -9.94
C VAL A 61 41.36 12.88 -11.30
N LEU A 62 40.56 13.00 -12.36
CA LEU A 62 41.07 13.37 -13.69
C LEU A 62 41.70 14.77 -13.67
N VAL A 63 41.10 15.72 -12.97
CA VAL A 63 41.66 17.08 -12.78
C VAL A 63 42.96 17.04 -11.98
N ASP A 64 43.02 16.25 -10.90
CA ASP A 64 44.24 16.06 -10.11
C ASP A 64 45.39 15.49 -10.96
N ILE A 65 45.10 14.49 -11.80
CA ILE A 65 46.09 13.89 -12.71
C ILE A 65 46.60 14.93 -13.72
N GLN A 66 45.72 15.77 -14.27
CA GLN A 66 46.10 16.82 -15.21
C GLN A 66 46.98 17.89 -14.54
N ASN A 67 46.58 18.35 -13.35
CA ASN A 67 47.32 19.34 -12.57
C ASN A 67 48.71 18.80 -12.19
N PHE A 68 48.79 17.53 -11.77
CA PHE A 68 50.06 16.86 -11.47
C PHE A 68 50.99 16.84 -12.68
N LYS A 69 50.47 16.45 -13.85
CA LYS A 69 51.24 16.41 -15.10
C LYS A 69 51.74 17.80 -15.50
N HIS A 70 50.95 18.85 -15.27
CA HIS A 70 51.34 20.22 -15.57
C HIS A 70 52.41 20.75 -14.61
N GLN A 71 52.30 20.46 -13.31
CA GLN A 71 53.25 20.92 -12.29
C GLN A 71 54.60 20.18 -12.36
N TYR A 72 54.59 18.92 -12.79
CA TYR A 72 55.79 18.06 -12.81
C TYR A 72 56.04 17.42 -14.19
N PRO A 73 56.23 18.21 -15.26
CA PRO A 73 56.36 17.68 -16.63
C PRO A 73 57.61 16.78 -16.78
N ASN A 74 58.69 17.11 -16.08
CA ASN A 74 59.96 16.40 -16.14
C ASN A 74 60.04 15.17 -15.21
N LEU A 75 59.13 15.05 -14.23
CA LEU A 75 59.15 13.91 -13.29
C LEU A 75 58.73 12.61 -13.98
N LEU A 76 57.84 12.72 -14.98
CA LEU A 76 57.42 11.59 -15.80
C LEU A 76 58.56 11.10 -16.71
N SER A 77 59.41 12.01 -17.22
CA SER A 77 60.53 11.69 -18.12
C SER A 77 61.85 11.39 -17.40
N ALA A 78 62.05 11.83 -16.16
CA ALA A 78 63.27 11.58 -15.40
C ALA A 78 63.45 10.08 -15.13
N LEU A 79 64.49 9.49 -15.74
CA LEU A 79 64.84 8.07 -15.64
C LEU A 79 65.38 7.66 -14.27
N ASP A 80 65.92 8.61 -13.49
CA ASP A 80 66.69 8.30 -12.27
C ASP A 80 65.85 8.18 -10.99
N ILE A 81 64.55 8.46 -11.04
CA ILE A 81 63.67 8.33 -9.86
C ILE A 81 63.10 6.92 -9.81
N THR A 82 63.32 6.23 -8.69
CA THR A 82 62.76 4.89 -8.44
C THR A 82 61.24 4.89 -8.57
N LYS A 83 60.67 3.80 -9.08
CA LYS A 83 59.21 3.65 -9.29
C LYS A 83 58.42 3.93 -8.00
N GLU A 84 58.92 3.48 -6.86
CA GLU A 84 58.31 3.68 -5.54
C GLU A 84 58.20 5.17 -5.17
N LYS A 85 59.27 5.93 -5.36
CA LYS A 85 59.28 7.37 -5.04
C LYS A 85 58.37 8.18 -5.97
N LYS A 86 58.28 7.79 -7.26
CA LYS A 86 57.29 8.39 -8.18
C LYS A 86 55.86 8.15 -7.71
N GLN A 87 55.57 6.95 -7.22
CA GLN A 87 54.25 6.58 -6.73
C GLN A 87 53.89 7.28 -5.42
N GLU A 88 54.84 7.45 -4.51
CA GLU A 88 54.63 8.21 -3.27
C GLU A 88 54.29 9.69 -3.54
N ILE A 89 55.05 10.34 -4.44
CA ILE A 89 54.81 11.74 -4.83
C ILE A 89 53.44 11.88 -5.51
N PHE A 90 53.08 10.95 -6.40
CA PHE A 90 51.79 10.93 -7.07
C PHE A 90 50.64 10.72 -6.08
N ASN A 91 50.76 9.74 -5.19
CA ASN A 91 49.78 9.46 -4.15
C ASN A 91 49.64 10.63 -3.17
N GLY A 92 50.70 11.40 -2.91
CA GLY A 92 50.66 12.63 -2.13
C GLY A 92 49.76 13.71 -2.74
N PHE A 93 49.71 13.79 -4.07
CA PHE A 93 48.98 14.81 -4.82
C PHE A 93 47.47 14.57 -4.93
N LEU A 94 47.04 13.30 -4.96
CA LEU A 94 45.63 12.95 -5.14
C LEU A 94 44.77 13.41 -3.96
N HIS A 95 43.63 14.04 -4.24
CA HIS A 95 42.63 14.38 -3.22
C HIS A 95 41.85 13.16 -2.70
N ILE A 96 41.91 12.03 -3.40
CA ILE A 96 41.30 10.77 -2.96
C ILE A 96 42.43 9.81 -2.57
N LYS A 97 42.48 9.45 -1.28
CA LYS A 97 43.44 8.50 -0.69
C LYS A 97 42.79 7.13 -0.54
N GLY A 98 43.62 6.10 -0.45
CA GLY A 98 43.17 4.70 -0.32
C GLY A 98 42.98 3.98 -1.65
N ILE A 99 43.01 4.70 -2.77
CA ILE A 99 42.95 4.13 -4.11
C ILE A 99 44.34 4.19 -4.74
N ASN A 100 44.97 3.03 -4.96
CA ASN A 100 46.23 2.93 -5.68
C ASN A 100 45.97 2.82 -7.19
N VAL A 101 46.15 3.92 -7.92
CA VAL A 101 45.89 3.98 -9.37
C VAL A 101 46.71 2.94 -10.17
N SER A 102 47.89 2.54 -9.64
CA SER A 102 48.74 1.49 -10.23
C SER A 102 48.04 0.14 -10.33
N ASP A 103 47.15 -0.16 -9.39
CA ASP A 103 46.59 -1.50 -9.20
C ASP A 103 45.58 -1.83 -10.31
N TYR A 104 45.07 -0.82 -11.00
CA TYR A 104 44.09 -0.99 -12.06
C TYR A 104 44.69 -1.25 -13.44
N LYS A 105 46.02 -1.13 -13.62
CA LYS A 105 46.71 -1.30 -14.93
C LYS A 105 46.03 -0.54 -16.08
N GLY A 106 45.44 0.63 -15.80
CA GLY A 106 44.69 1.44 -16.77
C GLY A 106 43.23 1.03 -17.00
N SER A 107 42.70 0.04 -16.25
CA SER A 107 41.28 -0.34 -16.28
C SER A 107 40.42 0.74 -15.62
N PHE A 108 39.86 1.61 -16.45
CA PHE A 108 38.93 2.66 -16.03
C PHE A 108 37.70 2.11 -15.28
N ILE A 109 37.22 0.93 -15.67
CA ILE A 109 36.00 0.32 -15.11
C ILE A 109 36.22 -0.05 -13.64
N LEU A 110 37.33 -0.71 -13.32
CA LEU A 110 37.62 -1.11 -11.93
C LEU A 110 37.82 0.12 -11.03
N PHE A 111 38.52 1.13 -11.54
CA PHE A 111 38.68 2.39 -10.82
C PHE A 111 37.35 3.10 -10.56
N PHE A 112 36.45 3.15 -11.55
CA PHE A 112 35.11 3.70 -11.36
C PHE A 112 34.26 2.91 -10.36
N LEU A 113 34.41 1.58 -10.31
CA LEU A 113 33.70 0.75 -9.33
C LEU A 113 34.14 1.04 -7.89
N ASP A 114 35.41 1.35 -7.64
CA ASP A 114 35.88 1.74 -6.31
C ASP A 114 35.40 3.14 -5.90
N LEU A 115 35.25 4.05 -6.86
CA LEU A 115 34.60 5.34 -6.63
C LEU A 115 33.10 5.19 -6.37
N LEU A 116 32.44 4.26 -7.06
CA LEU A 116 31.03 3.91 -6.81
C LEU A 116 30.85 3.28 -5.43
N TYR A 117 31.79 2.45 -5.00
CA TYR A 117 31.86 1.89 -3.65
C TYR A 117 32.01 3.00 -2.61
N PHE A 118 32.98 3.91 -2.78
CA PHE A 118 33.20 5.03 -1.87
C PHE A 118 31.97 5.94 -1.74
N SER A 119 31.37 6.29 -2.89
CA SER A 119 30.11 7.05 -2.97
C SER A 119 28.98 6.34 -2.21
N SER A 120 28.80 5.04 -2.44
CA SER A 120 27.79 4.24 -1.71
C SER A 120 28.01 4.27 -0.19
N MET A 121 29.25 4.07 0.27
CA MET A 121 29.57 4.07 1.71
C MET A 121 29.39 5.44 2.35
N THR A 122 29.65 6.51 1.59
CA THR A 122 29.45 7.90 2.03
C THR A 122 27.95 8.24 2.10
N PHE A 123 27.20 7.94 1.04
CA PHE A 123 25.76 8.17 0.95
C PHE A 123 24.99 7.41 2.04
N PHE A 124 25.34 6.14 2.29
CA PHE A 124 24.72 5.36 3.36
C PHE A 124 25.34 5.61 4.74
N THR A 125 26.28 6.54 4.87
CA THR A 125 26.96 6.91 6.12
C THR A 125 27.65 5.73 6.84
N VAL A 126 28.10 4.73 6.08
CA VAL A 126 28.83 3.56 6.61
C VAL A 126 30.28 3.93 6.93
N GLY A 127 30.95 4.59 5.98
CA GLY A 127 32.27 5.19 6.17
C GLY A 127 33.36 4.25 6.71
N TYR A 128 33.67 3.16 6.01
CA TYR A 128 34.72 2.21 6.44
C TYR A 128 36.13 2.83 6.57
N GLY A 129 36.39 3.94 5.86
CA GLY A 129 37.64 4.70 5.97
C GLY A 129 38.82 4.12 5.18
N ASP A 130 38.58 3.10 4.36
CA ASP A 130 39.52 2.53 3.42
C ASP A 130 39.81 3.48 2.24
N ILE A 131 38.77 4.17 1.74
CA ILE A 131 38.90 5.29 0.80
C ILE A 131 38.52 6.57 1.53
N THR A 132 39.39 7.59 1.46
CA THR A 132 39.17 8.87 2.14
C THR A 132 39.45 10.06 1.22
N VAL A 133 38.65 11.11 1.36
CA VAL A 133 38.86 12.38 0.64
C VAL A 133 39.62 13.38 1.51
N VAL A 134 40.51 14.15 0.89
CA VAL A 134 41.29 15.22 1.51
C VAL A 134 41.04 16.55 0.79
N GLY A 135 41.42 17.66 1.44
CA GLY A 135 41.25 19.00 0.89
C GLY A 135 39.80 19.44 0.73
N ILE A 136 39.56 20.30 -0.28
CA ILE A 136 38.24 20.92 -0.55
C ILE A 136 37.16 19.90 -0.92
N VAL A 137 37.56 18.75 -1.48
CA VAL A 137 36.67 17.67 -1.92
C VAL A 137 35.89 17.06 -0.75
N ARG A 138 36.37 17.21 0.49
CA ARG A 138 35.64 16.83 1.72
C ARG A 138 34.26 17.46 1.81
N ILE A 139 34.08 18.68 1.31
CA ILE A 139 32.77 19.36 1.31
C ILE A 139 31.76 18.55 0.50
N VAL A 140 32.19 17.95 -0.62
CA VAL A 140 31.33 17.14 -1.48
C VAL A 140 30.86 15.88 -0.77
N SER A 141 31.76 15.18 -0.08
CA SER A 141 31.40 13.99 0.70
C SER A 141 30.50 14.32 1.90
N ILE A 142 30.66 15.50 2.51
CA ILE A 142 29.74 15.97 3.56
C ILE A 142 28.33 16.20 2.98
N LEU A 143 28.24 16.86 1.82
CA LEU A 143 26.95 17.10 1.14
C LEU A 143 26.28 15.80 0.72
N GLU A 144 27.05 14.84 0.21
CA GLU A 144 26.58 13.52 -0.16
C GLU A 144 26.02 12.75 1.05
N GLY A 145 26.78 12.68 2.15
CA GLY A 145 26.31 12.04 3.38
C GLY A 145 25.07 12.72 3.96
N PHE A 146 25.01 14.06 3.91
CA PHE A 146 23.82 14.82 4.31
C PHE A 146 22.59 14.46 3.46
N LEU A 147 22.74 14.36 2.14
CA LEU A 147 21.65 13.95 1.24
C LEU A 147 21.15 12.53 1.54
N GLY A 148 22.06 11.60 1.81
CA GLY A 148 21.69 10.23 2.18
C GLY A 148 20.88 10.14 3.47
N VAL A 149 21.31 10.87 4.51
CA VAL A 149 20.56 10.98 5.79
C VAL A 149 19.20 11.66 5.57
N ALA A 150 19.17 12.77 4.84
CA ALA A 150 17.94 13.51 4.56
C ALA A 150 16.91 12.64 3.80
N MET A 151 17.34 11.91 2.77
CA MET A 151 16.45 11.01 2.03
C MET A 151 15.91 9.89 2.92
N THR A 152 16.77 9.29 3.75
CA THR A 152 16.36 8.24 4.70
C THR A 152 15.30 8.78 5.67
N GLY A 153 15.50 9.99 6.21
CA GLY A 153 14.54 10.65 7.10
C GLY A 153 13.19 10.93 6.43
N ILE A 154 13.19 11.41 5.19
CA ILE A 154 11.95 11.66 4.41
C ILE A 154 11.15 10.37 4.26
N ILE A 155 11.80 9.24 3.98
CA ILE A 155 11.13 7.96 3.77
C ILE A 155 10.55 7.42 5.05
N ILE A 156 11.33 7.45 6.14
CA ILE A 156 10.84 7.06 7.45
C ILE A 156 9.60 7.88 7.81
N SER A 157 9.63 9.20 7.61
CA SER A 157 8.49 10.08 7.84
C SER A 157 7.27 9.73 6.96
N MET A 158 7.47 9.47 5.67
CA MET A 158 6.39 9.06 4.76
C MET A 158 5.78 7.71 5.15
N VAL A 159 6.61 6.76 5.55
CA VAL A 159 6.18 5.43 6.00
C VAL A 159 5.38 5.54 7.29
N LEU A 160 5.89 6.30 8.28
CA LEU A 160 5.22 6.53 9.55
C LEU A 160 3.88 7.25 9.34
N SER A 161 3.84 8.33 8.55
CA SER A 161 2.61 9.06 8.26
C SER A 161 1.54 8.16 7.65
N ASN A 162 1.92 7.30 6.71
CA ASN A 162 0.99 6.33 6.11
C ASN A 162 0.52 5.27 7.10
N SER A 163 1.39 4.79 7.99
CA SER A 163 1.02 3.82 9.02
C SER A 163 0.03 4.39 10.04
N ILE A 164 0.23 5.66 10.44
CA ILE A 164 -0.65 6.38 11.37
C ILE A 164 -2.02 6.60 10.72
N GLU A 165 -2.07 6.99 9.44
CA GLU A 165 -3.35 7.21 8.76
C GLU A 165 -4.20 5.93 8.67
N MET A 166 -3.56 4.78 8.45
CA MET A 166 -4.24 3.48 8.44
C MET A 166 -4.80 3.14 9.84
N SER A 167 -4.02 3.36 10.91
CA SER A 167 -4.51 3.15 12.29
C SER A 167 -5.72 4.04 12.62
N LYS A 168 -5.69 5.33 12.26
CA LYS A 168 -6.81 6.27 12.49
C LYS A 168 -8.09 5.90 11.75
N LYS A 169 -7.99 5.22 10.60
CA LYS A 169 -9.16 4.73 9.85
C LYS A 169 -9.77 3.52 10.55
N GLU A 170 -8.94 2.63 11.05
CA GLU A 170 -9.37 1.46 11.85
C GLU A 170 -10.01 1.90 13.17
N ASP A 171 -9.38 2.84 13.89
CA ASP A 171 -9.91 3.37 15.16
C ASP A 171 -11.26 4.05 14.98
N ARG A 172 -11.47 4.77 13.87
CA ARG A 172 -12.79 5.35 13.55
C ARG A 172 -13.83 4.26 13.34
N LEU A 173 -13.52 3.21 12.59
CA LEU A 173 -14.44 2.10 12.37
C LEU A 173 -14.78 1.41 13.70
N ARG A 174 -13.77 1.13 14.54
CA ARG A 174 -13.95 0.57 15.87
C ARG A 174 -14.82 1.47 16.74
N MET A 175 -14.60 2.79 16.73
CA MET A 175 -15.40 3.74 17.49
C MET A 175 -16.88 3.74 17.07
N PHE A 176 -17.17 3.59 15.77
CA PHE A 176 -18.56 3.44 15.31
C PHE A 176 -19.17 2.13 15.79
N ILE A 177 -18.46 1.00 15.68
CA ILE A 177 -18.93 -0.31 16.16
C ILE A 177 -19.18 -0.26 17.69
N PHE A 178 -18.25 0.28 18.47
CA PHE A 178 -18.38 0.39 19.93
C PHE A 178 -19.52 1.31 20.39
N ARG A 179 -19.91 2.29 19.57
CA ARG A 179 -21.07 3.15 19.83
C ARG A 179 -22.42 2.49 19.52
N GLY A 180 -22.42 1.20 19.18
CA GLY A 180 -23.64 0.45 18.87
C GLY A 180 -24.21 0.77 17.49
N TYR A 181 -23.38 1.29 16.58
CA TYR A 181 -23.76 1.36 15.17
C TYR A 181 -23.58 -0.01 14.54
N ASP A 182 -24.67 -0.58 14.04
CA ASP A 182 -24.63 -1.78 13.21
C ASP A 182 -24.27 -1.38 11.77
N ILE A 183 -23.37 -2.13 11.16
CA ILE A 183 -23.02 -1.95 9.74
C ILE A 183 -24.15 -2.57 8.91
N LEU A 184 -24.91 -1.74 8.19
CA LEU A 184 -26.06 -2.23 7.40
C LEU A 184 -25.61 -2.92 6.12
N TYR A 185 -24.83 -2.22 5.31
CA TYR A 185 -24.25 -2.72 4.06
C TYR A 185 -23.24 -1.71 3.51
N PHE A 186 -22.41 -2.21 2.59
CA PHE A 186 -21.46 -1.43 1.81
C PHE A 186 -21.99 -1.29 0.39
N GLU A 187 -22.29 -0.07 -0.07
CA GLU A 187 -22.66 0.18 -1.47
C GLU A 187 -21.39 0.39 -2.29
N LYS A 188 -21.08 -0.54 -3.18
CA LYS A 188 -20.00 -0.36 -4.15
C LYS A 188 -20.44 0.66 -5.20
N THR A 189 -19.93 1.88 -5.13
CA THR A 189 -20.17 2.86 -6.20
C THR A 189 -19.28 2.54 -7.38
N SER A 190 -19.86 2.00 -8.45
CA SER A 190 -19.27 2.07 -9.77
C SER A 190 -19.43 3.51 -10.27
N PHE A 191 -18.32 4.20 -10.51
CA PHE A 191 -18.35 5.54 -11.08
C PHE A 191 -18.84 5.44 -12.53
N ASN A 192 -20.15 5.61 -12.74
CA ASN A 192 -20.75 5.60 -14.08
C ASN A 192 -20.36 6.89 -14.78
N LYS A 193 -19.56 6.79 -15.85
CA LYS A 193 -18.98 7.89 -16.66
C LYS A 193 -20.00 8.76 -17.43
N GLY A 194 -21.27 8.81 -16.99
CA GLY A 194 -22.38 9.17 -17.86
C GLY A 194 -23.06 10.52 -17.62
N LEU A 195 -22.72 11.30 -16.60
CA LEU A 195 -23.40 12.58 -16.34
C LEU A 195 -22.50 13.77 -16.68
N GLY A 196 -22.96 14.54 -17.66
CA GLY A 196 -22.30 15.71 -18.22
C GLY A 196 -21.98 16.74 -17.15
N LEU A 197 -20.69 17.07 -17.05
CA LEU A 197 -20.13 18.04 -16.13
C LEU A 197 -19.26 19.03 -16.91
N SER A 198 -19.24 20.25 -16.39
CA SER A 198 -18.75 21.46 -17.06
C SER A 198 -17.23 21.43 -17.30
N LEU A 199 -16.73 22.27 -18.22
CA LEU A 199 -15.32 22.30 -18.67
C LEU A 199 -14.27 22.42 -17.54
N LEU A 200 -14.63 22.96 -16.37
CA LEU A 200 -13.77 23.03 -15.18
C LEU A 200 -13.69 21.68 -14.43
N GLU A 201 -14.74 20.87 -14.50
CA GLU A 201 -14.75 19.52 -13.92
C GLU A 201 -13.95 18.55 -14.77
N VAL A 202 -13.86 18.73 -16.09
CA VAL A 202 -13.05 17.88 -17.00
C VAL A 202 -11.55 17.91 -16.65
N PHE A 203 -11.02 19.03 -16.16
CA PHE A 203 -9.62 19.10 -15.71
C PHE A 203 -9.41 18.44 -14.34
N SER A 204 -10.37 18.58 -13.43
CA SER A 204 -10.38 17.82 -12.17
C SER A 204 -10.58 16.32 -12.43
N GLU A 205 -11.36 15.97 -13.45
CA GLU A 205 -11.72 14.62 -13.85
C GLU A 205 -10.55 13.96 -14.57
N LYS A 206 -9.72 14.67 -15.35
CA LYS A 206 -8.48 14.09 -15.90
C LYS A 206 -7.44 13.80 -14.83
N LEU A 207 -7.34 14.64 -13.80
CA LEU A 207 -6.47 14.42 -12.64
C LEU A 207 -7.01 13.34 -11.71
N SER A 208 -8.32 13.34 -11.45
CA SER A 208 -9.00 12.34 -10.64
C SER A 208 -9.06 11.01 -11.39
N THR A 209 -9.41 10.93 -12.66
CA THR A 209 -9.39 9.68 -13.44
C THR A 209 -7.97 9.14 -13.66
N LYS A 210 -6.90 9.95 -13.68
CA LYS A 210 -5.52 9.41 -13.61
C LYS A 210 -5.19 8.84 -12.23
N MET A 211 -5.67 9.46 -11.15
CA MET A 211 -5.55 8.93 -9.79
C MET A 211 -6.43 7.67 -9.59
N PHE A 212 -7.67 7.66 -10.09
CA PHE A 212 -8.69 6.63 -9.92
C PHE A 212 -8.52 5.46 -10.90
N LYS A 213 -8.13 5.65 -12.17
CA LYS A 213 -7.72 4.52 -13.04
C LYS A 213 -6.49 3.80 -12.49
N LYS A 214 -5.65 4.48 -11.71
CA LYS A 214 -4.44 3.90 -11.10
C LYS A 214 -4.73 3.20 -9.77
N TYR A 215 -5.86 3.49 -9.14
CA TYR A 215 -6.41 2.81 -7.97
C TYR A 215 -7.74 2.16 -8.35
N ASN A 216 -7.64 0.98 -8.95
CA ASN A 216 -8.75 0.06 -9.22
C ASN A 216 -9.29 -0.51 -7.89
N LYS A 217 -9.70 0.37 -6.98
CA LYS A 217 -10.16 0.06 -5.64
C LYS A 217 -11.61 0.46 -5.56
N ASP A 218 -12.43 -0.55 -5.30
CA ASP A 218 -13.84 -0.40 -5.03
C ASP A 218 -13.99 0.56 -3.84
N LEU A 219 -14.61 1.71 -4.08
CA LEU A 219 -15.01 2.62 -3.03
C LEU A 219 -16.37 2.18 -2.54
N TYR A 220 -16.50 2.04 -1.23
CA TYR A 220 -17.73 1.65 -0.61
C TYR A 220 -18.33 2.82 0.17
N HIS A 221 -19.61 3.06 -0.01
CA HIS A 221 -20.42 3.84 0.92
C HIS A 221 -20.85 2.90 2.04
N VAL A 222 -20.46 3.21 3.27
CA VAL A 222 -20.86 2.40 4.42
C VAL A 222 -22.07 3.05 5.04
N HIS A 223 -23.17 2.33 5.01
CA HIS A 223 -24.38 2.77 5.69
C HIS A 223 -24.37 2.12 7.07
N LEU A 224 -24.37 2.95 8.10
CA LEU A 224 -24.45 2.56 9.49
C LEU A 224 -25.86 2.91 9.99
N ILE A 225 -26.46 2.09 10.84
CA ILE A 225 -27.67 2.44 11.58
C ILE A 225 -27.35 2.42 13.07
N ASP A 226 -27.76 3.45 13.81
CA ASP A 226 -27.70 3.43 15.26
C ASP A 226 -28.89 2.65 15.86
N SER A 227 -28.86 2.45 17.17
CA SER A 227 -29.95 1.83 17.92
C SER A 227 -31.32 2.52 17.76
N ASN A 228 -31.35 3.77 17.29
CA ASN A 228 -32.57 4.54 17.07
C ASN A 228 -33.04 4.48 15.61
N GLY A 229 -32.40 3.66 14.76
CA GLY A 229 -32.70 3.54 13.34
C GLY A 229 -32.23 4.71 12.48
N LYS A 230 -31.40 5.61 13.01
CA LYS A 230 -30.84 6.73 12.24
C LYS A 230 -29.69 6.22 11.37
N VAL A 231 -29.83 6.40 10.06
CA VAL A 231 -28.80 6.02 9.09
C VAL A 231 -27.71 7.10 9.06
N ALA A 232 -26.47 6.74 9.34
CA ALA A 232 -25.28 7.53 9.08
C ALA A 232 -24.53 6.94 7.89
N MET A 233 -24.23 7.75 6.88
CA MET A 233 -23.44 7.30 5.73
C MET A 233 -21.99 7.75 5.91
N ILE A 234 -21.06 6.80 5.93
CA ILE A 234 -19.64 7.08 5.79
C ILE A 234 -19.29 6.89 4.32
N HIS A 235 -19.04 8.01 3.66
CA HIS A 235 -18.64 8.01 2.26
C HIS A 235 -17.18 7.51 2.11
N TYR A 236 -16.94 6.71 1.08
CA TYR A 236 -15.60 6.42 0.55
C TYR A 236 -14.65 5.65 1.49
N ILE A 237 -15.11 4.55 2.09
CA ILE A 237 -14.21 3.65 2.81
C ILE A 237 -13.48 2.73 1.83
N ASN A 238 -12.16 2.72 1.94
CA ASN A 238 -11.27 1.81 1.23
C ASN A 238 -11.06 0.58 2.11
N LEU A 239 -11.85 -0.47 1.89
CA LEU A 239 -11.65 -1.75 2.57
C LEU A 239 -10.33 -2.37 2.07
N ASN A 240 -9.42 -2.69 2.99
CA ASN A 240 -8.24 -3.49 2.64
C ASN A 240 -8.66 -4.94 2.32
N ASP A 241 -7.76 -5.70 1.70
CA ASP A 241 -8.07 -7.08 1.26
C ASP A 241 -8.51 -7.97 2.45
N GLU A 242 -8.02 -7.69 3.66
CA GLU A 242 -8.38 -8.40 4.90
C GLU A 242 -9.79 -8.04 5.40
N ALA A 243 -10.18 -6.75 5.40
CA ALA A 243 -11.55 -6.34 5.72
C ALA A 243 -12.53 -6.76 4.64
N ARG A 244 -12.09 -6.83 3.38
CA ARG A 244 -12.85 -7.41 2.27
C ARG A 244 -13.02 -8.91 2.42
N GLU A 245 -11.97 -9.67 2.78
CA GLU A 245 -12.07 -11.12 3.01
C GLU A 245 -12.93 -11.40 4.26
N THR A 246 -12.80 -10.60 5.31
CA THR A 246 -13.64 -10.66 6.50
C THR A 246 -15.10 -10.33 6.15
N PHE A 247 -15.32 -9.39 5.22
CA PHE A 247 -16.64 -9.03 4.72
C PHE A 247 -17.24 -10.09 3.78
N GLU A 248 -16.47 -10.61 2.82
CA GLU A 248 -16.91 -11.73 1.97
C GLU A 248 -17.21 -12.94 2.86
N LYS A 249 -16.40 -13.20 3.89
CA LYS A 249 -16.73 -14.15 4.96
C LYS A 249 -17.98 -13.74 5.74
N PHE A 250 -18.26 -12.46 5.99
CA PHE A 250 -19.46 -11.99 6.70
C PHE A 250 -20.73 -12.13 5.85
N GLU A 251 -20.67 -11.77 4.57
CA GLU A 251 -21.73 -11.93 3.57
C GLU A 251 -22.01 -13.42 3.32
N ILE A 252 -20.96 -14.26 3.32
CA ILE A 252 -21.04 -15.73 3.26
C ILE A 252 -21.41 -16.35 4.62
N THR A 253 -21.18 -15.70 5.76
CA THR A 253 -21.63 -16.23 7.08
C THR A 253 -23.04 -15.84 7.44
N TRP A 254 -23.69 -14.96 6.66
CA TRP A 254 -25.16 -14.97 6.59
C TRP A 254 -25.72 -16.26 5.97
N ASP A 255 -24.90 -17.11 5.33
CA ASP A 255 -25.27 -18.50 4.99
C ASP A 255 -25.12 -19.48 6.17
N PHE A 256 -24.58 -19.03 7.31
CA PHE A 256 -24.70 -19.69 8.60
C PHE A 256 -25.60 -18.87 9.54
N ILE A 257 -26.85 -18.72 9.08
CA ILE A 257 -28.00 -18.54 9.97
C ILE A 257 -27.99 -19.74 10.91
N ASP A 258 -27.44 -19.59 12.12
CA ASP A 258 -27.75 -20.54 13.18
C ASP A 258 -29.20 -20.26 13.58
N TYR A 259 -30.13 -20.87 12.86
CA TYR A 259 -31.58 -20.87 13.13
C TYR A 259 -31.90 -21.46 14.52
N ARG A 260 -30.88 -21.97 15.24
CA ARG A 260 -30.94 -22.35 16.66
C ARG A 260 -30.73 -21.18 17.62
N ASN A 261 -30.26 -20.02 17.13
CA ASN A 261 -30.05 -18.85 17.98
C ASN A 261 -31.40 -18.17 18.26
N LYS A 262 -32.02 -18.53 19.38
CA LYS A 262 -33.34 -18.07 19.85
C LYS A 262 -33.41 -16.57 20.18
N ASN A 263 -32.44 -15.77 19.77
CA ASN A 263 -32.40 -14.34 20.11
C ASN A 263 -33.36 -13.55 19.20
N ILE A 264 -34.43 -13.01 19.80
CA ILE A 264 -35.46 -12.17 19.14
C ILE A 264 -34.84 -10.96 18.43
N GLU A 265 -33.70 -10.46 18.91
CA GLU A 265 -32.95 -9.36 18.30
C GLU A 265 -32.54 -9.66 16.84
N TYR A 266 -32.33 -10.94 16.50
CA TYR A 266 -32.01 -11.38 15.15
C TYR A 266 -33.14 -11.09 14.16
N TYR A 267 -34.38 -11.38 14.55
CA TYR A 267 -35.56 -11.16 13.70
C TYR A 267 -35.82 -9.67 13.47
N TYR A 268 -35.44 -8.83 14.44
CA TYR A 268 -35.52 -7.38 14.31
C TYR A 268 -34.52 -6.85 13.27
N LYS A 269 -33.25 -7.30 13.33
CA LYS A 269 -32.24 -6.96 12.31
C LYS A 269 -32.62 -7.46 10.92
N PHE A 270 -33.21 -8.66 10.83
CA PHE A 270 -33.74 -9.19 9.59
C PHE A 270 -34.87 -8.31 9.02
N ALA A 271 -35.85 -7.90 9.85
CA ALA A 271 -36.93 -7.01 9.44
C ALA A 271 -36.40 -5.66 8.90
N GLN A 272 -35.40 -5.07 9.55
CA GLN A 272 -34.77 -3.82 9.10
C GLN A 272 -34.08 -3.97 7.74
N CYS A 273 -33.29 -5.05 7.56
CA CYS A 273 -32.63 -5.36 6.29
C CYS A 273 -33.66 -5.55 5.16
N LEU A 274 -34.75 -6.26 5.47
CA LEU A 274 -35.82 -6.55 4.54
C LEU A 274 -36.59 -5.27 4.15
N MET A 275 -36.83 -4.34 5.11
CA MET A 275 -37.41 -3.02 4.81
C MET A 275 -36.52 -2.19 3.91
N TYR A 276 -35.21 -2.21 4.12
CA TYR A 276 -34.27 -1.50 3.28
C TYR A 276 -34.28 -2.04 1.83
N LYS A 277 -34.14 -3.37 1.65
CA LYS A 277 -34.11 -4.01 0.32
C LYS A 277 -35.41 -3.87 -0.45
N LEU A 278 -36.54 -3.83 0.25
CA LEU A 278 -37.87 -3.77 -0.34
C LEU A 278 -38.42 -2.35 -0.46
N ARG A 279 -37.71 -1.34 0.06
CA ARG A 279 -38.15 0.06 0.00
C ARG A 279 -38.40 0.46 -1.45
N LYS A 280 -39.64 0.87 -1.75
CA LYS A 280 -40.17 1.20 -3.09
C LYS A 280 -40.46 0.02 -4.03
N LYS A 281 -40.23 -1.23 -3.62
CA LYS A 281 -40.49 -2.45 -4.44
C LYS A 281 -41.73 -3.21 -3.99
N ILE A 282 -42.18 -3.03 -2.75
CA ILE A 282 -43.38 -3.67 -2.21
C ILE A 282 -44.59 -2.76 -2.29
N ASP A 283 -45.76 -3.39 -2.19
CA ASP A 283 -47.01 -2.67 -2.02
C ASP A 283 -47.00 -1.84 -0.73
N VAL A 284 -47.61 -0.64 -0.77
CA VAL A 284 -47.71 0.26 0.38
C VAL A 284 -48.32 -0.45 1.60
N GLY A 285 -49.27 -1.37 1.39
CA GLY A 285 -49.85 -2.17 2.47
C GLY A 285 -48.83 -3.05 3.18
N LEU A 286 -47.93 -3.70 2.43
CA LEU A 286 -46.86 -4.53 3.00
C LEU A 286 -45.76 -3.68 3.65
N GLU A 287 -45.49 -2.49 3.12
CA GLU A 287 -44.55 -1.56 3.75
C GLU A 287 -45.07 -1.11 5.12
N VAL A 288 -46.35 -0.76 5.23
CA VAL A 288 -46.98 -0.40 6.51
C VAL A 288 -46.98 -1.56 7.49
N GLU A 289 -47.28 -2.79 7.05
CA GLU A 289 -47.17 -3.99 7.91
C GLU A 289 -45.74 -4.21 8.40
N LEU A 290 -44.74 -4.08 7.52
CA LEU A 290 -43.33 -4.21 7.87
C LEU A 290 -42.86 -3.18 8.90
N TYR A 291 -43.32 -1.93 8.76
CA TYR A 291 -43.00 -0.85 9.70
C TYR A 291 -43.50 -1.13 11.13
N LYS A 292 -44.57 -1.93 11.31
CA LYS A 292 -45.07 -2.30 12.65
C LYS A 292 -44.02 -3.10 13.44
N PHE A 293 -43.25 -3.94 12.76
CA PHE A 293 -42.20 -4.77 13.38
C PHE A 293 -40.92 -4.00 13.69
N ILE A 294 -40.69 -2.85 13.03
CA ILE A 294 -39.45 -2.07 13.16
C ILE A 294 -39.61 -0.91 14.14
N LYS A 295 -40.77 -0.26 14.17
CA LYS A 295 -40.99 0.94 15.00
C LYS A 295 -41.32 0.63 16.47
N THR A 296 -41.60 -0.62 16.79
CA THR A 296 -41.97 -1.00 18.15
C THR A 296 -40.72 -1.39 18.94
N ASP A 297 -40.42 -0.66 20.03
CA ASP A 297 -39.45 -1.09 21.07
C ASP A 297 -39.91 -2.38 21.81
N LYS A 298 -41.01 -2.97 21.36
CA LYS A 298 -41.62 -4.18 21.93
C LYS A 298 -41.06 -5.40 21.20
N LYS A 299 -40.84 -6.48 21.96
CA LYS A 299 -40.46 -7.79 21.42
C LYS A 299 -41.36 -8.14 20.22
N ILE A 300 -40.74 -8.46 19.08
CA ILE A 300 -41.45 -8.90 17.87
C ILE A 300 -42.29 -10.13 18.23
N ASN A 301 -43.60 -10.06 17.97
CA ASN A 301 -44.44 -11.25 17.98
C ASN A 301 -44.06 -12.13 16.78
N LEU A 302 -43.32 -13.21 17.03
CA LEU A 302 -42.80 -14.09 15.98
C LEU A 302 -43.91 -14.70 15.12
N PHE A 303 -45.10 -14.93 15.69
CA PHE A 303 -46.25 -15.44 14.94
C PHE A 303 -46.75 -14.40 13.93
N GLU A 304 -46.98 -13.16 14.37
CA GLU A 304 -47.39 -12.06 13.46
C GLU A 304 -46.32 -11.79 12.40
N PHE A 305 -45.04 -11.86 12.78
CA PHE A 305 -43.94 -11.66 11.84
C PHE A 305 -43.87 -12.78 10.80
N LYS A 306 -44.08 -14.04 11.19
CA LYS A 306 -44.19 -15.17 10.26
C LYS A 306 -45.33 -14.99 9.27
N GLU A 307 -46.52 -14.61 9.75
CA GLU A 307 -47.68 -14.36 8.87
C GLU A 307 -47.38 -13.23 7.87
N PHE A 308 -46.69 -12.18 8.30
CA PHE A 308 -46.21 -11.13 7.41
C PHE A 308 -45.23 -11.68 6.35
N LEU A 309 -44.23 -12.49 6.75
CA LEU A 309 -43.27 -13.08 5.80
C LEU A 309 -43.96 -13.98 4.77
N ILE A 310 -45.00 -14.72 5.16
CA ILE A 310 -45.80 -15.55 4.25
C ILE A 310 -46.55 -14.67 3.24
N LYS A 311 -47.21 -13.60 3.70
CA LYS A 311 -47.89 -12.63 2.81
C LYS A 311 -46.92 -11.99 1.84
N LEU A 312 -45.76 -11.56 2.34
CA LEU A 312 -44.71 -10.95 1.54
C LEU A 312 -44.20 -11.92 0.45
N LYS A 313 -43.88 -13.17 0.83
CA LYS A 313 -43.44 -14.19 -0.12
C LYS A 313 -44.48 -14.43 -1.22
N LYS A 314 -45.77 -14.53 -0.87
CA LYS A 314 -46.87 -14.65 -1.86
C LYS A 314 -46.93 -13.44 -2.78
N SER A 315 -46.75 -12.23 -2.26
CA SER A 315 -46.74 -11.00 -3.06
C SER A 315 -45.56 -10.96 -4.04
N LEU A 316 -44.36 -11.35 -3.59
CA LEU A 316 -43.15 -11.39 -4.41
C LEU A 316 -43.21 -12.46 -5.51
N ILE A 317 -43.87 -13.60 -5.26
CA ILE A 317 -44.11 -14.63 -6.27
C ILE A 317 -45.09 -14.14 -7.33
N ASN A 318 -46.15 -13.43 -6.91
CA ASN A 318 -47.21 -12.98 -7.81
C ASN A 318 -46.82 -11.72 -8.62
N LYS A 319 -45.99 -10.83 -8.06
CA LYS A 319 -45.46 -9.68 -8.80
C LYS A 319 -44.25 -10.11 -9.62
N ARG A 320 -44.36 -10.01 -10.95
CA ARG A 320 -43.18 -9.91 -11.82
C ARG A 320 -42.51 -8.56 -11.55
N ILE A 321 -41.66 -8.52 -10.54
CA ILE A 321 -40.74 -7.39 -10.34
C ILE A 321 -39.66 -7.52 -11.41
N ASP A 322 -39.28 -6.39 -12.03
CA ASP A 322 -38.33 -6.33 -13.15
C ASP A 322 -36.94 -6.91 -12.82
N ASP A 323 -36.66 -7.17 -11.54
CA ASP A 323 -35.40 -7.71 -11.02
C ASP A 323 -35.62 -9.13 -10.47
N ILE A 324 -35.64 -10.12 -11.39
CA ILE A 324 -35.87 -11.54 -11.10
C ILE A 324 -34.86 -12.09 -10.08
N ARG A 325 -33.62 -11.59 -10.10
CA ARG A 325 -32.55 -12.10 -9.23
C ARG A 325 -32.77 -11.69 -7.78
N LEU A 326 -33.06 -10.40 -7.54
CA LEU A 326 -33.36 -9.92 -6.20
C LEU A 326 -34.60 -10.61 -5.60
N ASN A 327 -35.62 -10.87 -6.43
CA ASN A 327 -36.81 -11.58 -5.98
C ASN A 327 -36.48 -12.98 -5.46
N ASN A 328 -35.64 -13.73 -6.17
CA ASN A 328 -35.24 -15.07 -5.75
C ASN A 328 -34.46 -15.06 -4.43
N ASP A 329 -33.55 -14.10 -4.25
CA ASP A 329 -32.78 -13.95 -3.02
C ASP A 329 -33.68 -13.62 -1.82
N ILE A 330 -34.68 -12.74 -2.00
CA ILE A 330 -35.62 -12.39 -0.94
C ILE A 330 -36.58 -13.56 -0.65
N ILE A 331 -37.02 -14.30 -1.65
CA ILE A 331 -37.84 -15.50 -1.46
C ILE A 331 -37.09 -16.58 -0.68
N ASP A 332 -35.81 -16.80 -0.97
CA ASP A 332 -34.97 -17.75 -0.24
C ASP A 332 -34.79 -17.31 1.23
N LEU A 333 -34.39 -16.05 1.45
CA LEU A 333 -34.21 -15.47 2.79
C LEU A 333 -35.49 -15.52 3.63
N THR A 334 -36.64 -15.14 3.05
CA THR A 334 -37.93 -15.22 3.74
C THR A 334 -38.32 -16.67 4.07
N THR A 335 -38.02 -17.61 3.18
CA THR A 335 -38.28 -19.05 3.42
C THR A 335 -37.44 -19.60 4.57
N LYS A 336 -36.13 -19.31 4.60
CA LYS A 336 -35.23 -19.68 5.69
C LYS A 336 -35.69 -19.08 7.03
N CYS A 337 -36.13 -17.81 7.03
CA CYS A 337 -36.61 -17.14 8.23
C CYS A 337 -37.92 -17.75 8.77
N ILE A 338 -38.89 -18.05 7.88
CA ILE A 338 -40.13 -18.75 8.25
C ILE A 338 -39.81 -20.11 8.89
N TYR A 339 -38.92 -20.89 8.28
CA TYR A 339 -38.50 -22.19 8.82
C TYR A 339 -37.85 -22.07 10.21
N GLY A 340 -37.00 -21.05 10.41
CA GLY A 340 -36.41 -20.77 11.73
C GLY A 340 -37.46 -20.44 12.80
N ILE A 341 -38.48 -19.65 12.46
CA ILE A 341 -39.59 -19.34 13.38
C ILE A 341 -40.37 -20.60 13.74
N ASP A 342 -40.65 -21.48 12.76
CA ASP A 342 -41.34 -22.75 13.00
C ASP A 342 -40.57 -23.65 13.95
N LYS A 343 -39.25 -23.73 13.80
CA LYS A 343 -38.38 -24.48 14.71
C LYS A 343 -38.36 -23.91 16.12
N ILE A 344 -38.49 -22.59 16.29
CA ILE A 344 -38.60 -21.99 17.62
C ILE A 344 -39.94 -22.36 18.27
N ASN A 345 -41.04 -22.29 17.52
CA ASN A 345 -42.37 -22.61 18.02
C ASN A 345 -42.56 -24.11 18.35
N GLU A 346 -41.89 -25.03 17.67
CA GLU A 346 -41.89 -26.47 18.03
C GLU A 346 -41.21 -26.76 19.39
N ASN A 347 -40.39 -25.82 19.90
CA ASN A 347 -39.60 -25.99 21.11
C ASN A 347 -40.10 -25.14 22.30
N ILE A 348 -41.22 -24.43 22.14
CA ILE A 348 -41.92 -23.65 23.17
C ILE A 348 -43.24 -24.37 23.45
#